data_AF-A0A0C2YQK3-F1
#
_entry.id   AF-A0A0C2YQK3-F1
#
_cell.length_a   1.000
_cell.length_b   1.000
_cell.length_c   1.000
_cell.angle_alpha   90.00
_cell.angle_beta   90.00
_cell.angle_gamma   90.00
#
_symmetry.space_group_name_H-M   'P 1'
#
loop_
_entity.id
_entity.type
_entity.pdbx_description
1 polymer ?
#
loop_
_entity_poly.entity_id
_entity_poly.type
_entity_poly.pdbx_seq_one_letter_code
_entity_poly.pdbx_strand_id
1 'polypeptide(L)'
;MSQAEALSEDLKRVRISTIFSSDLMRAKTTAEVVRGKQVDPTLSFHESTLLREQSFGAGEGMKFSKKEKGLTTAAHYAKGKFPALYTRHESFPGGESLDDVSRRADAVVDELLVPQLLQEREDGSLRTVAIFSHGLFLVELILAIIRRDRAYKGDADVRNLRGMKNTAWTRLEVKIKEGPSQATRPCNATIAFTVTVTGVNRHAHLSNLRRQKGGIGSLAHDPAQQDIRTFLGKQSLKPPRKSPY
;
A
#
# COMPACT_ATOMS: atom_id res chain seq x y z
N MET A 1 17.43 10.53 -12.45
CA MET A 1 16.33 9.57 -12.46
C MET A 1 15.76 9.46 -11.05
N SER A 2 14.49 9.81 -10.87
CA SER A 2 13.76 9.61 -9.62
C SER A 2 13.30 8.16 -9.45
N GLN A 3 12.82 7.78 -8.25
CA GLN A 3 12.26 6.43 -8.04
C GLN A 3 11.00 6.20 -8.90
N ALA A 4 10.13 7.22 -9.03
CA ALA A 4 8.94 7.13 -9.87
C ALA A 4 9.27 6.99 -11.35
N GLU A 5 10.28 7.71 -11.84
CA GLU A 5 10.78 7.56 -13.23
C GLU A 5 11.35 6.17 -13.49
N ALA A 6 12.08 5.61 -12.53
CA ALA A 6 12.62 4.25 -12.63
C ALA A 6 11.50 3.20 -12.64
N LEU A 7 10.47 3.36 -11.79
CA LEU A 7 9.30 2.50 -11.80
C LEU A 7 8.55 2.59 -13.14
N SER A 8 8.38 3.81 -13.66
CA SER A 8 7.74 4.06 -14.95
C SER A 8 8.52 3.40 -16.11
N GLU A 9 9.85 3.42 -16.05
CA GLU A 9 10.70 2.71 -17.01
C GLU A 9 10.57 1.17 -16.90
N ASP A 10 10.49 0.63 -15.68
CA ASP A 10 10.30 -0.80 -15.41
C ASP A 10 8.95 -1.31 -15.94
N LEU A 11 7.90 -0.52 -15.74
CA LEU A 11 6.52 -0.88 -16.11
C LEU A 11 6.13 -0.50 -17.54
N LYS A 12 6.99 0.16 -18.33
CA LYS A 12 6.65 0.65 -19.67
C LYS A 12 6.21 -0.45 -20.65
N ARG A 13 6.67 -1.69 -20.43
CA ARG A 13 6.33 -2.87 -21.26
C ARG A 13 5.11 -3.63 -20.74
N VAL A 14 4.64 -3.30 -19.54
CA VAL A 14 3.40 -3.86 -18.99
C VAL A 14 2.25 -3.03 -19.53
N ARG A 15 1.35 -3.65 -20.29
CA ARG A 15 0.15 -2.97 -20.82
C ARG A 15 -0.86 -2.77 -19.68
N ILE A 16 -0.84 -1.61 -19.05
CA ILE A 16 -1.79 -1.24 -18.00
C ILE A 16 -3.07 -0.75 -18.66
N SER A 17 -4.21 -1.33 -18.29
CA SER A 17 -5.52 -0.91 -18.78
C SER A 17 -6.18 0.14 -17.92
N THR A 18 -5.93 0.08 -16.61
CA THR A 18 -6.60 0.92 -15.63
C THR A 18 -5.64 1.23 -14.50
N ILE A 19 -5.57 2.51 -14.14
CA ILE A 19 -4.84 2.99 -12.98
C ILE A 19 -5.85 3.48 -11.94
N PHE A 20 -5.78 2.94 -10.73
CA PHE A 20 -6.38 3.55 -9.55
C PHE A 20 -5.28 4.14 -8.67
N SER A 21 -5.46 5.37 -8.22
CA SER A 21 -4.52 6.04 -7.31
C SER A 21 -5.23 6.57 -6.08
N SER A 22 -4.56 6.48 -4.94
CA SER A 22 -4.83 7.40 -3.83
C SER A 22 -4.71 8.84 -4.34
N ASP A 23 -5.60 9.69 -3.86
CA ASP A 23 -5.62 11.13 -4.16
C ASP A 23 -4.51 11.91 -3.44
N LEU A 24 -3.94 11.35 -2.36
CA LEU A 24 -2.74 11.88 -1.72
C LEU A 24 -1.58 12.00 -2.73
N MET A 25 -1.01 13.20 -2.80
CA MET A 25 -0.06 13.64 -3.83
C MET A 25 1.10 12.67 -4.07
N ARG A 26 1.69 12.09 -3.00
CA ARG A 26 2.80 11.12 -3.13
C ARG A 26 2.47 9.89 -3.98
N ALA A 27 1.25 9.38 -3.89
CA ALA A 27 0.78 8.25 -4.69
C ALA A 27 0.36 8.73 -6.09
N LYS A 28 -0.44 9.81 -6.15
CA LYS A 28 -0.92 10.41 -7.39
C LYS A 28 0.20 10.78 -8.35
N THR A 29 1.20 11.52 -7.89
CA THR A 29 2.34 11.92 -8.72
C THR A 29 3.12 10.71 -9.24
N THR A 30 3.26 9.65 -8.44
CA THR A 30 3.90 8.41 -8.90
C THR A 30 3.07 7.73 -9.99
N ALA A 31 1.75 7.67 -9.81
CA ALA A 31 0.82 7.10 -10.77
C ALA A 31 0.82 7.86 -12.11
N GLU A 32 0.88 9.20 -12.06
CA GLU A 32 0.97 10.07 -13.24
C GLU A 32 2.27 9.87 -14.02
N VAL A 33 3.40 9.72 -13.31
CA VAL A 33 4.70 9.43 -13.95
C VAL A 33 4.69 8.06 -14.64
N VAL A 34 4.06 7.03 -14.03
CA VAL A 34 3.88 5.72 -14.68
C VAL A 34 2.94 5.82 -15.87
N ARG A 35 1.80 6.52 -15.73
CA ARG A 35 0.85 6.76 -16.83
C ARG A 35 1.52 7.41 -18.04
N GLY A 36 2.41 8.37 -17.81
CA GLY A 36 3.11 9.09 -18.88
C GLY A 36 3.98 8.23 -19.80
N LYS A 37 4.32 6.99 -19.42
CA LYS A 37 5.05 6.03 -20.27
C LYS A 37 4.17 4.90 -20.82
N GLN A 38 2.89 4.88 -20.52
CA GLN A 38 1.96 3.94 -21.11
C GLN A 38 1.57 4.41 -22.51
N VAL A 39 1.55 3.49 -23.48
CA VAL A 39 1.24 3.78 -24.88
C VAL A 39 -0.23 3.54 -25.23
N ASP A 40 -1.00 2.95 -24.31
CA ASP A 40 -2.41 2.60 -24.55
C ASP A 40 -3.30 3.86 -24.38
N PRO A 41 -3.90 4.38 -25.47
CA PRO A 41 -4.75 5.57 -25.40
C PRO A 41 -6.08 5.30 -24.68
N THR A 42 -6.45 4.04 -24.46
CA THR A 42 -7.68 3.63 -23.75
C THR A 42 -7.46 3.46 -22.25
N LEU A 43 -6.23 3.69 -21.75
CA LEU A 43 -5.92 3.59 -20.33
C LEU A 43 -6.80 4.55 -19.53
N SER A 44 -7.57 4.00 -18.59
CA SER A 44 -8.38 4.79 -17.66
C SER A 44 -7.60 5.12 -16.39
N PHE A 45 -7.79 6.33 -15.84
CA PHE A 45 -7.13 6.79 -14.63
C PHE A 45 -8.18 7.32 -13.65
N HIS A 46 -8.19 6.76 -12.45
CA HIS A 46 -9.18 7.09 -11.42
C HIS A 46 -8.48 7.37 -10.09
N GLU A 47 -8.94 8.41 -9.41
CA GLU A 47 -8.52 8.71 -8.04
C GLU A 47 -9.58 8.17 -7.07
N SER A 48 -9.15 7.69 -5.91
CA SER A 48 -10.07 7.24 -4.85
C SER A 48 -9.50 7.50 -3.47
N THR A 49 -10.32 8.08 -2.60
CA THR A 49 -10.02 8.26 -1.17
C THR A 49 -9.97 6.92 -0.43
N LEU A 50 -10.59 5.86 -0.96
CA LEU A 50 -10.51 4.52 -0.40
C LEU A 50 -9.07 3.97 -0.40
N LEU A 51 -8.20 4.48 -1.28
CA LEU A 51 -6.81 4.06 -1.42
C LEU A 51 -5.84 4.83 -0.54
N ARG A 52 -6.31 5.73 0.34
CA ARG A 52 -5.45 6.49 1.26
C ARG A 52 -4.72 5.57 2.25
N GLU A 53 -3.62 6.07 2.83
CA GLU A 53 -2.95 5.36 3.93
C GLU A 53 -3.88 5.26 5.13
N GLN A 54 -3.56 4.40 6.10
CA GLN A 54 -4.16 4.47 7.44
C GLN A 54 -4.09 5.92 7.97
N SER A 55 -5.24 6.48 8.35
CA SER A 55 -5.27 7.74 9.09
C SER A 55 -4.80 7.51 10.53
N PHE A 56 -3.78 8.22 10.98
CA PHE A 56 -3.36 8.20 12.38
C PHE A 56 -4.09 9.26 13.23
N GLY A 57 -5.02 10.03 12.67
CA GLY A 57 -5.77 11.06 13.40
C GLY A 57 -4.84 12.01 14.17
N ALA A 58 -5.06 12.13 15.48
CA ALA A 58 -4.22 12.93 16.36
C ALA A 58 -2.74 12.47 16.42
N GLY A 59 -2.43 11.25 15.98
CA GLY A 59 -1.07 10.72 15.90
C GLY A 59 -0.31 11.12 14.63
N GLU A 60 -0.94 11.79 13.66
CA GLU A 60 -0.26 12.25 12.45
C GLU A 60 0.89 13.22 12.79
N GLY A 61 2.07 13.00 12.19
CA GLY A 61 3.27 13.79 12.45
C GLY A 61 3.89 13.62 13.85
N MET A 62 3.31 12.77 14.71
CA MET A 62 3.80 12.55 16.07
C MET A 62 4.82 11.41 16.15
N LYS A 63 5.79 11.54 17.05
CA LYS A 63 6.77 10.47 17.31
C LYS A 63 6.18 9.41 18.20
N PHE A 64 6.47 8.15 17.87
CA PHE A 64 6.17 7.03 18.76
C PHE A 64 6.88 7.19 20.10
N SER A 65 6.11 7.07 21.18
CA SER A 65 6.62 7.11 22.55
C SER A 65 6.54 5.73 23.21
N LYS A 66 7.26 5.56 24.32
CA LYS A 66 7.09 4.38 25.16
C LYS A 66 5.81 4.51 25.97
N LYS A 67 5.11 3.39 26.16
CA LYS A 67 4.00 3.30 27.12
C LYS A 67 4.56 3.39 28.54
N GLU A 68 4.11 4.39 29.28
CA GLU A 68 4.47 4.63 30.67
C GLU A 68 3.60 3.79 31.60
N LYS A 69 4.24 3.16 32.59
CA LYS A 69 3.53 2.35 33.58
C LYS A 69 2.59 3.25 34.40
N GLY A 70 1.35 2.79 34.60
CA GLY A 70 0.36 3.50 35.40
C GLY A 70 -0.40 4.61 34.66
N LEU A 71 -0.09 4.90 33.39
CA LEU A 71 -0.87 5.83 32.58
C LEU A 71 -1.81 5.09 31.62
N THR A 72 -3.07 5.53 31.57
CA THR A 72 -4.03 5.11 30.55
C THR A 72 -3.62 5.65 29.19
N THR A 73 -4.14 5.05 28.12
CA THR A 73 -3.89 5.51 26.75
C THR A 73 -4.34 6.96 26.55
N ALA A 74 -5.52 7.33 27.09
CA ALA A 74 -6.01 8.71 27.06
C ALA A 74 -5.08 9.70 27.79
N ALA A 75 -4.52 9.29 28.93
CA ALA A 75 -3.57 10.11 29.68
C ALA A 75 -2.23 10.31 28.94
N HIS A 76 -1.83 9.38 28.06
CA HIS A 76 -0.69 9.59 27.17
C HIS A 76 -1.00 10.66 26.13
N TYR A 77 -2.15 10.57 25.46
CA TYR A 77 -2.55 11.51 24.42
C TYR A 77 -2.70 12.93 24.97
N ALA A 78 -3.29 13.09 26.16
CA ALA A 78 -3.38 14.38 26.84
C ALA A 78 -2.00 15.01 27.14
N LYS A 79 -0.94 14.20 27.22
CA LYS A 79 0.45 14.64 27.40
C LYS A 79 1.22 14.74 26.07
N GLY A 80 0.54 14.65 24.92
CA GLY A 80 1.17 14.67 23.60
C GLY A 80 2.04 13.43 23.31
N LYS A 81 1.82 12.33 24.03
CA LYS A 81 2.57 11.07 23.86
C LYS A 81 1.72 10.08 23.07
N PHE A 82 2.32 9.47 22.05
CA PHE A 82 1.66 8.52 21.16
C PHE A 82 2.35 7.16 21.19
N PRO A 83 2.00 6.28 22.14
CA PRO A 83 2.56 4.94 22.19
C PRO A 83 2.21 4.13 20.95
N ALA A 84 3.08 3.18 20.58
CA ALA A 84 2.77 2.23 19.52
C ALA A 84 1.48 1.45 19.84
N LEU A 85 0.66 1.25 18.81
CA LEU A 85 -0.54 0.41 18.86
C LEU A 85 -0.12 -1.03 18.59
N TYR A 86 -0.57 -1.98 19.42
CA TYR A 86 -0.10 -3.37 19.35
C TYR A 86 -1.18 -4.32 18.82
N THR A 87 -2.44 -3.92 18.89
CA THR A 87 -3.57 -4.70 18.40
C THR A 87 -4.20 -4.08 17.16
N ARG A 88 -5.01 -4.85 16.44
CA ARG A 88 -5.63 -4.41 15.19
C ARG A 88 -6.80 -3.45 15.38
N HIS A 89 -7.49 -3.52 16.52
CA HIS A 89 -8.66 -2.70 16.83
C HIS A 89 -8.31 -1.38 17.54
N GLU A 90 -7.06 -1.22 17.98
CA GLU A 90 -6.57 0.04 18.55
C GLU A 90 -6.40 1.10 17.46
N SER A 91 -6.76 2.33 17.80
CA SER A 91 -6.52 3.53 16.98
C SER A 91 -6.13 4.71 17.86
N PHE A 92 -5.49 5.71 17.26
CA PHE A 92 -5.33 7.02 17.87
C PHE A 92 -6.64 7.82 17.79
N PRO A 93 -6.84 8.86 18.62
CA PRO A 93 -8.05 9.68 18.56
C PRO A 93 -8.28 10.25 17.15
N GLY A 94 -9.46 9.98 16.57
CA GLY A 94 -9.82 10.39 15.21
C GLY A 94 -9.07 9.64 14.09
N GLY A 95 -8.31 8.61 14.40
CA GLY A 95 -7.61 7.75 13.44
C GLY A 95 -8.36 6.46 13.15
N GLU A 96 -7.84 5.72 12.17
CA GLU A 96 -8.28 4.37 11.81
C GLU A 96 -7.50 3.32 12.60
N SER A 97 -8.18 2.24 12.96
CA SER A 97 -7.56 0.99 13.38
C SER A 97 -7.18 0.14 12.15
N LEU A 98 -6.37 -0.91 12.31
CA LEU A 98 -6.11 -1.83 11.19
C LEU A 98 -7.38 -2.58 10.75
N ASP A 99 -8.35 -2.77 11.64
CA ASP A 99 -9.65 -3.36 11.27
C ASP A 99 -10.49 -2.40 10.41
N ASP A 100 -10.39 -1.08 10.64
CA ASP A 100 -10.99 -0.06 9.76
C ASP A 100 -10.33 -0.08 8.38
N VAL A 101 -9.00 -0.10 8.35
CA VAL A 101 -8.23 -0.18 7.09
C VAL A 101 -8.56 -1.47 6.33
N SER A 102 -8.72 -2.60 7.02
CA SER A 102 -9.14 -3.88 6.43
C SER A 102 -10.54 -3.82 5.82
N ARG A 103 -11.50 -3.15 6.49
CA ARG A 103 -12.85 -2.96 5.94
C ARG A 103 -12.83 -2.04 4.72
N ARG A 104 -12.01 -0.99 4.74
CA ARG A 104 -11.81 -0.10 3.59
C ARG A 104 -11.15 -0.83 2.42
N ALA A 105 -10.24 -1.75 2.70
CA ALA A 105 -9.66 -2.64 1.68
C ALA A 105 -10.71 -3.57 1.06
N ASP A 106 -11.68 -4.09 1.83
CA ASP A 106 -12.83 -4.83 1.25
C ASP A 106 -13.64 -3.95 0.29
N ALA A 107 -13.93 -2.70 0.67
CA ALA A 107 -14.64 -1.77 -0.19
C ALA A 107 -13.91 -1.53 -1.51
N VAL A 108 -12.57 -1.42 -1.50
CA VAL A 108 -11.78 -1.33 -2.74
C VAL A 108 -11.93 -2.58 -3.61
N VAL A 109 -11.93 -3.77 -3.02
CA VAL A 109 -12.14 -5.01 -3.78
C VAL A 109 -13.52 -5.01 -4.43
N ASP A 110 -14.56 -4.68 -3.68
CA ASP A 110 -15.94 -4.77 -4.14
C ASP A 110 -16.34 -3.63 -5.09
N GLU A 111 -15.89 -2.40 -4.84
CA GLU A 111 -16.28 -1.21 -5.61
C GLU A 111 -15.34 -0.93 -6.79
N LEU A 112 -14.05 -1.25 -6.69
CA LEU A 112 -13.06 -0.89 -7.71
C LEU A 112 -12.56 -2.10 -8.50
N LEU A 113 -12.30 -3.24 -7.87
CA LEU A 113 -11.65 -4.38 -8.54
C LEU A 113 -12.65 -5.37 -9.15
N VAL A 114 -13.71 -5.71 -8.43
CA VAL A 114 -14.77 -6.61 -8.91
C VAL A 114 -15.39 -6.13 -10.23
N PRO A 115 -15.74 -4.84 -10.40
CA PRO A 115 -16.26 -4.37 -11.68
C PRO A 115 -15.25 -4.55 -12.84
N GLN A 116 -13.95 -4.43 -12.57
CA GLN A 116 -12.90 -4.65 -13.57
C GLN A 116 -12.78 -6.13 -13.95
N LEU A 117 -12.99 -7.03 -12.99
CA LEU A 117 -12.95 -8.48 -13.22
C LEU A 117 -14.16 -8.96 -14.04
N LEU A 118 -15.34 -8.37 -13.82
CA LEU A 118 -16.58 -8.74 -14.52
C LEU A 118 -16.66 -8.24 -15.96
N GLN A 119 -15.90 -7.19 -16.30
CA GLN A 119 -15.87 -6.67 -17.65
C GLN A 119 -15.00 -7.54 -18.56
N GLU A 120 -15.65 -8.36 -19.38
CA GLU A 120 -15.00 -9.09 -20.46
C GLU A 120 -14.30 -8.12 -21.41
N ARG A 121 -13.17 -8.57 -21.97
CA ARG A 121 -12.47 -7.84 -23.03
C ARG A 121 -12.80 -8.51 -24.35
N GLU A 122 -13.26 -7.73 -25.32
CA GLU A 122 -13.66 -8.20 -26.65
C GLU A 122 -12.54 -8.99 -27.36
N ASP A 123 -11.28 -8.67 -27.07
CA ASP A 123 -10.11 -9.31 -27.64
C ASP A 123 -9.59 -10.52 -26.83
N GLY A 124 -10.27 -10.90 -25.74
CA GLY A 124 -9.84 -11.96 -24.83
C GLY A 124 -8.53 -11.65 -24.08
N SER A 125 -8.02 -10.42 -24.14
CA SER A 125 -6.76 -10.05 -23.51
C SER A 125 -6.87 -9.96 -21.99
N LEU A 126 -5.73 -10.20 -21.31
CA LEU A 126 -5.64 -10.00 -19.87
C LEU A 126 -5.78 -8.52 -19.53
N ARG A 127 -6.61 -8.22 -18.53
CA ARG A 127 -6.73 -6.89 -17.94
C ARG A 127 -5.64 -6.70 -16.88
N THR A 128 -4.90 -5.60 -16.97
CA THR A 128 -3.89 -5.24 -15.95
C THR A 128 -4.31 -3.95 -15.26
N VAL A 129 -4.72 -4.08 -14.00
CA VAL A 129 -5.06 -2.94 -13.13
C VAL A 129 -3.85 -2.61 -12.26
N ALA A 130 -3.39 -1.36 -12.30
CA ALA A 130 -2.34 -0.86 -11.43
C ALA A 130 -2.95 0.00 -10.31
N ILE A 131 -2.54 -0.27 -9.07
CA ILE A 131 -3.05 0.42 -7.87
C ILE A 131 -1.89 1.14 -7.20
N PHE A 132 -1.99 2.46 -7.05
CA PHE A 132 -1.00 3.31 -6.39
C PHE A 132 -1.54 3.75 -5.04
N SER A 133 -0.91 3.28 -3.96
CA SER A 133 -1.34 3.52 -2.59
C SER A 133 -0.11 3.51 -1.64
N HIS A 134 -0.28 3.07 -0.40
CA HIS A 134 0.65 3.28 0.70
C HIS A 134 0.94 1.98 1.45
N GLY A 135 1.95 1.98 2.31
CA GLY A 135 2.53 0.76 2.85
C GLY A 135 1.55 -0.07 3.68
N LEU A 136 0.88 0.53 4.66
CA LEU A 136 -0.04 -0.22 5.52
C LEU A 136 -1.32 -0.60 4.77
N PHE A 137 -1.87 0.33 3.99
CA PHE A 137 -3.04 0.06 3.18
C PHE A 137 -2.82 -1.06 2.14
N LEU A 138 -1.70 -1.08 1.42
CA LEU A 138 -1.43 -2.10 0.40
C LEU A 138 -1.35 -3.50 1.00
N VAL A 139 -0.81 -3.64 2.22
CA VAL A 139 -0.80 -4.92 2.93
C VAL A 139 -2.22 -5.40 3.19
N GLU A 140 -3.09 -4.55 3.74
CA GLU A 140 -4.49 -4.89 4.00
C GLU A 140 -5.27 -5.17 2.71
N LEU A 141 -4.99 -4.45 1.61
CA LEU A 141 -5.59 -4.72 0.30
C LEU A 141 -5.17 -6.07 -0.28
N ILE A 142 -3.88 -6.43 -0.20
CA ILE A 142 -3.40 -7.74 -0.65
C ILE A 142 -4.08 -8.87 0.15
N LEU A 143 -4.18 -8.71 1.47
CA LEU A 143 -4.90 -9.66 2.33
C LEU A 143 -6.38 -9.72 2.00
N ALA A 144 -7.01 -8.58 1.70
CA ALA A 144 -8.41 -8.50 1.28
C ALA A 144 -8.68 -9.25 -0.02
N ILE A 145 -7.76 -9.19 -0.98
CA ILE A 145 -7.85 -9.95 -2.23
C ILE A 145 -7.64 -11.44 -1.95
N ILE A 146 -6.59 -11.82 -1.19
CA ILE A 146 -6.27 -13.21 -0.91
C ILE A 146 -7.40 -13.92 -0.15
N ARG A 147 -8.00 -13.29 0.86
CA ARG A 147 -9.08 -13.90 1.67
C ARG A 147 -10.35 -14.22 0.89
N ARG A 148 -10.52 -13.65 -0.31
CA ARG A 148 -11.64 -13.97 -1.23
C ARG A 148 -11.41 -15.29 -1.96
N ASP A 149 -10.17 -15.78 -2.04
CA ASP A 149 -9.88 -17.14 -2.48
C ASP A 149 -9.84 -18.11 -1.29
N ARG A 150 -10.99 -18.74 -1.02
CA ARG A 150 -11.14 -19.75 0.04
C ARG A 150 -10.23 -20.97 -0.12
N ALA A 151 -9.65 -21.18 -1.30
CA ALA A 151 -8.76 -22.30 -1.59
C ALA A 151 -7.29 -21.87 -1.70
N TYR A 152 -6.96 -20.63 -1.30
CA TYR A 152 -5.60 -20.11 -1.38
C TYR A 152 -4.64 -20.99 -0.55
N LYS A 153 -3.59 -21.50 -1.21
CA LYS A 153 -2.58 -22.38 -0.60
C LYS A 153 -1.22 -21.70 -0.37
N GLY A 154 -1.09 -20.42 -0.73
CA GLY A 154 0.16 -19.67 -0.56
C GLY A 154 0.36 -19.19 0.87
N ASP A 155 1.57 -18.71 1.17
CA ASP A 155 1.85 -18.03 2.42
C ASP A 155 1.35 -16.58 2.34
N ALA A 156 0.20 -16.31 2.97
CA ALA A 156 -0.40 -14.98 3.08
C ALA A 156 0.05 -14.23 4.35
N ASP A 157 1.14 -14.65 5.00
CA ASP A 157 1.58 -14.02 6.23
C ASP A 157 1.88 -12.53 6.03
N VAL A 158 1.16 -11.70 6.78
CA VAL A 158 1.30 -10.24 6.83
C VAL A 158 2.75 -9.82 7.00
N ARG A 159 3.56 -10.60 7.73
CA ARG A 159 5.00 -10.33 7.96
C ARG A 159 5.79 -10.30 6.65
N ASN A 160 5.42 -11.14 5.68
CA ASN A 160 6.07 -11.20 4.37
C ASN A 160 5.66 -10.04 3.44
N LEU A 161 4.55 -9.38 3.74
CA LEU A 161 4.01 -8.26 2.95
C LEU A 161 4.44 -6.89 3.51
N ARG A 162 4.88 -6.83 4.76
CA ARG A 162 5.36 -5.60 5.41
C ARG A 162 6.73 -5.16 4.87
N GLY A 163 7.06 -3.88 5.07
CA GLY A 163 8.37 -3.33 4.70
C GLY A 163 8.54 -3.08 3.20
N MET A 164 7.44 -2.81 2.50
CA MET A 164 7.49 -2.39 1.09
C MET A 164 8.37 -1.16 0.93
N LYS A 165 9.32 -1.21 -0.01
CA LYS A 165 10.13 -0.03 -0.35
C LYS A 165 9.28 0.97 -1.13
N ASN A 166 9.60 2.25 -1.03
CA ASN A 166 8.98 3.27 -1.88
C ASN A 166 9.10 2.89 -3.36
N THR A 167 7.99 2.96 -4.09
CA THR A 167 7.84 2.55 -5.51
C THR A 167 8.10 1.07 -5.80
N ALA A 168 8.26 0.22 -4.78
CA ALA A 168 8.20 -1.22 -4.99
C ALA A 168 6.77 -1.67 -5.27
N TRP A 169 6.63 -2.75 -6.04
CA TRP A 169 5.33 -3.26 -6.44
C TRP A 169 5.14 -4.74 -6.13
N THR A 170 3.90 -5.15 -5.89
CA THR A 170 3.49 -6.55 -5.71
C THR A 170 2.51 -6.90 -6.81
N ARG A 171 2.63 -8.09 -7.39
CA ARG A 171 1.75 -8.57 -8.46
C ARG A 171 0.94 -9.77 -8.01
N LEU A 172 -0.35 -9.66 -8.25
CA LEU A 172 -1.34 -10.70 -8.04
C LEU A 172 -1.97 -11.03 -9.38
N GLU A 173 -2.16 -12.31 -9.65
CA GLU A 173 -2.97 -12.82 -10.75
C GLU A 173 -4.28 -13.35 -10.19
N VAL A 174 -5.38 -12.85 -10.71
CA VAL A 174 -6.74 -13.18 -10.24
C VAL A 174 -7.50 -13.79 -11.40
N LYS A 175 -8.08 -14.98 -11.19
CA LYS A 175 -8.95 -15.64 -12.18
C LYS A 175 -10.30 -15.93 -11.57
N ILE A 176 -11.38 -15.50 -12.21
CA ILE A 176 -12.74 -15.82 -11.78
C ILE A 176 -12.90 -17.35 -11.83
N LYS A 177 -13.41 -17.93 -10.73
CA LYS A 177 -13.89 -19.31 -10.74
C LYS A 177 -15.25 -19.27 -11.43
N GLU A 178 -15.41 -19.98 -12.54
CA GLU A 178 -16.71 -20.09 -13.21
C GLU A 178 -17.78 -20.51 -12.18
N GLY A 179 -18.77 -19.64 -11.99
CA GLY A 179 -19.99 -19.89 -11.24
C GLY A 179 -21.18 -19.86 -12.21
N PRO A 180 -22.41 -20.17 -11.76
CA PRO A 180 -23.56 -20.22 -12.66
C PRO A 180 -23.68 -18.92 -13.45
N SER A 181 -24.05 -19.06 -14.74
CA SER A 181 -24.09 -18.00 -15.76
C SER A 181 -24.59 -16.67 -15.20
N GLN A 182 -23.99 -15.54 -15.62
CA GLN A 182 -24.30 -14.19 -15.14
C GLN A 182 -25.81 -13.88 -15.12
N ALA A 183 -26.59 -14.52 -16.01
CA ALA A 183 -28.05 -14.43 -16.08
C ALA A 183 -28.81 -14.98 -14.85
N THR A 184 -28.17 -15.75 -13.98
CA THR A 184 -28.78 -16.42 -12.82
C THR A 184 -28.13 -16.06 -11.48
N ARG A 185 -27.20 -15.09 -11.47
CA ARG A 185 -26.54 -14.67 -10.24
C ARG A 185 -27.50 -13.82 -9.39
N PRO A 186 -27.79 -14.21 -8.13
CA PRO A 186 -28.48 -13.31 -7.22
C PRO A 186 -27.58 -12.09 -6.95
N CYS A 187 -28.19 -10.92 -6.79
CA CYS A 187 -27.55 -9.61 -6.68
C CYS A 187 -26.54 -9.46 -5.52
N ASN A 188 -26.45 -10.45 -4.65
CA ASN A 188 -25.59 -10.54 -3.47
C ASN A 188 -24.55 -11.69 -3.52
N ALA A 189 -24.44 -12.41 -4.65
CA ALA A 189 -23.44 -13.47 -4.78
C ALA A 189 -22.02 -12.89 -4.90
N THR A 190 -21.17 -13.15 -3.89
CA THR A 190 -19.74 -12.84 -3.94
C THR A 190 -19.08 -13.59 -5.10
N ILE A 191 -18.33 -12.88 -5.94
CA ILE A 191 -17.58 -13.50 -7.03
C ILE A 191 -16.44 -14.32 -6.44
N ALA A 192 -16.50 -15.63 -6.62
CA ALA A 192 -15.38 -16.49 -6.27
C ALA A 192 -14.27 -16.33 -7.32
N PHE A 193 -13.05 -16.11 -6.87
CA PHE A 193 -11.86 -16.11 -7.72
C PHE A 193 -10.72 -16.88 -7.07
N THR A 194 -9.76 -17.30 -7.91
CA THR A 194 -8.46 -17.81 -7.47
C THR A 194 -7.44 -16.68 -7.48
N VAL A 195 -6.52 -16.70 -6.53
CA VAL A 195 -5.44 -15.70 -6.42
C VAL A 195 -4.09 -16.40 -6.45
N THR A 196 -3.19 -15.91 -7.29
CA THR A 196 -1.77 -16.29 -7.29
C THR A 196 -0.91 -15.06 -7.08
N VAL A 197 -0.03 -15.08 -6.08
CA VAL A 197 0.93 -13.99 -5.84
C VAL A 197 2.21 -14.30 -6.61
N THR A 198 2.51 -13.53 -7.65
CA THR A 198 3.63 -13.81 -8.57
C THR A 198 4.85 -12.92 -8.36
N GLY A 199 4.73 -11.89 -7.53
CA GLY A 199 5.86 -11.10 -7.07
C GLY A 199 5.50 -10.26 -5.87
N VAL A 200 6.38 -10.22 -4.87
CA VAL A 200 6.21 -9.43 -3.65
C VAL A 200 7.33 -8.42 -3.54
N ASN A 201 6.97 -7.15 -3.26
CA ASN A 201 7.92 -6.07 -3.00
C ASN A 201 9.03 -6.00 -4.07
N ARG A 202 8.69 -6.13 -5.35
CA ARG A 202 9.61 -6.07 -6.48
C ARG A 202 10.17 -4.66 -6.60
N HIS A 203 11.48 -4.55 -6.61
CA HIS A 203 12.19 -3.27 -6.56
C HIS A 203 13.52 -3.28 -7.33
N ALA A 204 13.62 -4.13 -8.35
CA ALA A 204 14.83 -4.26 -9.16
C ALA A 204 15.20 -2.92 -9.84
N HIS A 205 14.20 -2.14 -10.24
CA HIS A 205 14.37 -0.79 -10.81
C HIS A 205 15.09 0.20 -9.89
N LEU A 206 15.18 -0.09 -8.58
CA LEU A 206 15.89 0.75 -7.62
C LEU A 206 17.39 0.46 -7.54
N SER A 207 17.88 -0.66 -8.08
CA SER A 207 19.28 -1.11 -7.88
C SER A 207 20.31 -0.10 -8.38
N ASN A 208 19.97 0.63 -9.45
CA ASN A 208 20.87 1.56 -10.13
C ASN A 208 20.63 3.02 -9.73
N LEU A 209 19.69 3.28 -8.81
CA LEU A 209 19.41 4.62 -8.32
C LEU A 209 20.43 5.00 -7.24
N ARG A 210 21.37 5.87 -7.62
CA ARG A 210 22.20 6.55 -6.62
C ARG A 210 21.29 7.42 -5.75
N ARG A 211 21.34 7.22 -4.43
CA ARG A 211 20.72 8.16 -3.48
C ARG A 211 21.28 9.55 -3.76
N GLN A 212 20.44 10.46 -4.25
CA GLN A 212 20.82 11.86 -4.33
C GLN A 212 21.13 12.35 -2.91
N LYS A 213 22.35 12.88 -2.70
CA LYS A 213 22.69 13.62 -1.47
C LYS A 213 21.77 14.85 -1.45
N GLY A 214 20.69 14.79 -0.67
CA GLY A 214 19.68 15.86 -0.59
C GLY A 214 18.43 15.68 -1.47
N GLY A 215 18.08 14.44 -1.85
CA GLY A 215 16.87 14.18 -2.63
C GLY A 215 15.58 14.63 -1.93
N ILE A 216 14.58 15.00 -2.75
CA ILE A 216 13.22 15.51 -2.47
C ILE A 216 12.48 14.86 -1.28
N GLY A 217 12.92 13.72 -0.76
CA GLY A 217 12.46 13.16 0.51
C GLY A 217 12.82 13.99 1.76
N SER A 218 13.56 15.09 1.61
CA SER A 218 13.76 16.13 2.64
C SER A 218 12.89 17.37 2.44
N LEU A 219 12.13 17.46 1.35
CA LEU A 219 11.10 18.49 1.21
C LEU A 219 9.83 17.95 1.85
N ALA A 220 9.41 18.58 2.95
CA ALA A 220 8.08 18.38 3.52
C ALA A 220 7.05 18.88 2.49
N HIS A 221 6.67 18.02 1.55
CA HIS A 221 5.55 18.27 0.64
C HIS A 221 4.20 17.90 1.28
N ASP A 222 4.26 17.43 2.52
CA ASP A 222 3.14 17.30 3.44
C ASP A 222 3.65 17.81 4.82
N PRO A 223 3.05 18.85 5.42
CA PRO A 223 3.43 19.33 6.74
C PRO A 223 3.38 18.24 7.84
N ALA A 224 2.61 17.18 7.63
CA ALA A 224 2.52 16.04 8.55
C ALA A 224 3.67 15.02 8.36
N GLN A 225 4.43 15.09 7.26
CA GLN A 225 5.53 14.17 7.00
C GLN A 225 6.82 14.60 7.71
N GLN A 226 7.19 13.87 8.76
CA GLN A 226 8.55 13.91 9.32
C GLN A 226 9.46 12.88 8.61
N ASP A 227 10.75 13.22 8.46
CA ASP A 227 11.80 12.32 7.90
C ASP A 227 11.82 10.99 8.67
N ILE A 228 11.98 9.86 7.99
CA ILE A 228 12.13 8.52 8.60
C ILE A 228 13.25 8.48 9.67
N ARG A 229 14.29 9.32 9.54
CA ARG A 229 15.35 9.52 10.56
C ARG A 229 14.85 10.10 11.87
N THR A 230 13.68 10.70 11.86
CA THR A 230 12.99 11.26 13.03
C THR A 230 12.32 10.16 13.85
N PHE A 231 12.00 9.02 13.22
CA PHE A 231 11.39 7.85 13.85
C PHE A 231 12.42 6.87 14.41
N LEU A 232 13.57 6.74 13.77
CA LEU A 232 14.68 5.95 14.27
C LEU A 232 15.56 6.84 15.17
N GLY A 233 15.25 6.85 16.47
CA GLY A 233 16.04 7.55 17.47
C GLY A 233 17.54 7.33 17.23
N LYS A 234 18.31 8.43 17.17
CA LYS A 234 19.76 8.42 17.00
C LYS A 234 20.37 7.36 17.91
N GLN A 235 20.74 6.19 17.37
CA GLN A 235 21.75 5.38 18.03
C GLN A 235 23.02 6.21 17.97
N SER A 236 23.42 6.75 19.12
CA SER A 236 24.73 7.30 19.30
C SER A 236 25.73 6.23 18.89
N LEU A 237 26.47 6.51 17.81
CA LEU A 237 27.67 5.76 17.46
C LEU A 237 28.58 5.85 18.69
N LYS A 238 28.64 4.77 19.48
CA LYS A 238 29.66 4.64 20.52
C LYS A 238 31.02 4.58 19.79
N PRO A 239 32.02 5.38 20.19
CA PRO A 239 33.34 5.28 19.60
C PRO A 239 33.91 3.88 19.85
N PRO A 240 34.76 3.36 18.94
CA PRO A 240 35.34 2.04 19.08
C PRO A 240 36.18 1.97 20.36
N ARG A 241 35.90 0.95 21.18
CA ARG A 241 36.77 0.58 22.30
C ARG A 241 38.12 0.15 21.73
N LYS A 242 39.20 0.82 22.16
CA LYS A 242 40.56 0.31 21.97
C LYS A 242 40.65 -1.04 22.70
N SER A 243 41.03 -2.10 21.98
CA SER A 243 41.40 -3.37 22.59
C SER A 243 42.73 -3.20 23.31
N PRO A 244 42.88 -3.66 24.56
CA PRO A 244 44.19 -3.98 25.09
C PRO A 244 44.65 -5.33 24.52
N TYR A 245 45.97 -5.51 24.53
CA TYR A 245 46.77 -6.59 23.94
C TYR A 245 47.12 -6.40 22.47
#